data_AF-A0A9X0CQR4-F1
#
_entry.id   AF-A0A9X0CQR4-F1
#
_cell.length_a   1.000
_cell.length_b   1.000
_cell.length_c   1.000
_cell.angle_alpha   90.00
_cell.angle_beta   90.00
_cell.angle_gamma   90.00
#
_symmetry.space_group_name_H-M   'P 1'
#
loop_
_entity.id
_entity.type
_entity.pdbx_description
1 polymer ?
#
loop_
_entity_poly.entity_id
_entity_poly.type
_entity_poly.pdbx_seq_one_letter_code
_entity_poly.pdbx_strand_id
1 'polypeptide(L)'
;MWNGILLADLSPHQSVGWAHKVDNGYYIWSFQGKLLQRHALDQFCQLLWRPRPPSLLTDADIKNIKKDIKKFQRMFEIKDRMSQSRASKELIERRRRKMKDFQGYRQKKNNEFAAAEGAALGIT
;
A
#
# COMPACT_ATOMS: atom_id res chain seq x y z
N MET A 1 1.10 13.63 -23.38
CA MET A 1 1.66 14.57 -22.39
C MET A 1 0.90 14.39 -21.08
N TRP A 2 1.27 13.40 -20.26
CA TRP A 2 1.01 13.27 -18.82
C TRP A 2 1.92 12.12 -18.35
N ASN A 3 3.23 12.39 -18.27
CA ASN A 3 4.16 11.55 -17.54
C ASN A 3 3.97 11.84 -16.05
N GLY A 4 2.83 11.41 -15.52
CA GLY A 4 2.48 11.53 -14.11
C GLY A 4 2.92 10.27 -13.39
N ILE A 5 4.16 10.27 -12.91
CA ILE A 5 4.64 9.76 -11.62
C ILE A 5 6.05 10.32 -11.52
N LEU A 6 6.24 11.21 -10.54
CA LEU A 6 7.51 11.82 -10.19
C LEU A 6 8.58 10.73 -10.05
N LEU A 7 9.68 10.96 -10.77
CA LEU A 7 11.01 10.38 -10.65
C LEU A 7 11.13 9.35 -9.52
N ALA A 8 11.15 8.07 -9.87
CA ALA A 8 12.22 7.25 -9.32
C ALA A 8 13.51 7.95 -9.73
N ASP A 9 14.34 8.33 -8.76
CA ASP A 9 15.69 8.83 -8.99
C ASP A 9 16.52 7.69 -9.58
N LEU A 10 16.27 7.44 -10.87
CA LEU A 10 17.03 6.55 -11.73
C LEU A 10 18.12 7.42 -12.32
N SER A 11 19.22 7.51 -11.57
CA SER A 11 20.52 7.83 -12.15
C SER A 11 20.67 6.98 -13.43
N PRO A 12 20.95 7.60 -14.59
CA PRO A 12 20.99 6.89 -15.85
C PRO A 12 22.21 5.98 -15.82
N HIS A 13 22.02 4.70 -16.09
CA HIS A 13 23.06 3.68 -16.22
C HIS A 13 23.58 3.05 -14.91
N GLN A 14 22.75 2.27 -14.20
CA GLN A 14 23.21 1.04 -13.54
C GLN A 14 22.01 0.09 -13.36
N SER A 15 22.13 -1.16 -13.79
CA SER A 15 21.26 -2.25 -13.37
C SER A 15 21.53 -2.54 -11.88
N VAL A 16 20.68 -2.04 -10.98
CA VAL A 16 20.88 -2.12 -9.51
C VAL A 16 20.43 -3.48 -8.94
N GLY A 17 20.95 -4.56 -9.50
CA GLY A 17 21.16 -5.83 -8.77
C GLY A 17 22.64 -6.12 -8.53
N TRP A 18 23.52 -5.38 -9.22
CA TRP A 18 24.97 -5.65 -9.27
C TRP A 18 25.82 -4.55 -8.62
N ALA A 19 25.28 -3.34 -8.44
CA ALA A 19 26.02 -2.18 -7.95
C ALA A 19 25.91 -1.93 -6.43
N HIS A 20 24.78 -2.26 -5.81
CA HIS A 20 24.55 -2.07 -4.36
C HIS A 20 24.07 -3.40 -3.74
N LYS A 21 24.73 -3.83 -2.67
CA LYS A 21 24.44 -5.10 -1.96
C LYS A 21 23.54 -4.92 -0.73
N VAL A 22 23.13 -3.69 -0.43
CA VAL A 22 22.37 -3.31 0.77
C VAL A 22 21.14 -2.51 0.33
N ASP A 23 19.98 -2.84 0.90
CA ASP A 23 18.67 -2.22 0.63
C ASP A 23 18.15 -2.35 -0.81
N ASN A 24 18.20 -3.57 -1.34
CA ASN A 24 17.56 -3.93 -2.59
C ASN A 24 16.03 -3.90 -2.45
N GLY A 25 15.35 -3.15 -3.33
CA GLY A 25 13.90 -2.96 -3.26
C GLY A 25 13.38 -1.81 -4.10
N TYR A 26 12.07 -1.57 -4.07
CA TYR A 26 11.45 -0.44 -4.75
C TYR A 26 10.45 0.30 -3.86
N TYR A 27 10.29 1.59 -4.17
CA TYR A 27 9.38 2.51 -3.52
C TYR A 27 8.38 3.00 -4.56
N ILE A 28 7.10 2.89 -4.24
CA ILE A 28 6.04 3.45 -5.07
C ILE A 28 5.56 4.73 -4.41
N TRP A 29 5.69 5.83 -5.14
CA TRP A 29 5.23 7.15 -4.73
C TRP A 29 3.98 7.55 -5.52
N SER A 30 3.07 8.25 -4.87
CA SER A 30 1.99 8.94 -5.56
C SER A 30 2.55 10.18 -6.26
N PHE A 31 1.83 10.68 -7.26
CA PHE A 31 2.17 11.95 -7.91
C PHE A 31 2.16 13.15 -6.95
N GLN A 32 1.55 13.01 -5.77
CA GLN A 32 1.51 14.03 -4.71
C GLN A 32 2.70 13.92 -3.75
N GLY A 33 3.65 13.01 -4.00
CA GLY A 33 4.79 12.75 -3.11
C GLY A 33 4.46 11.90 -1.89
N LYS A 34 3.30 11.24 -1.83
CA LYS A 34 2.98 10.32 -0.73
C LYS A 34 3.56 8.94 -1.02
N LEU A 35 4.30 8.38 -0.06
CA LEU A 35 4.76 6.99 -0.15
C LEU A 35 3.54 6.05 -0.08
N LEU A 36 3.32 5.27 -1.13
CA LEU A 36 2.24 4.28 -1.21
C LEU A 36 2.71 2.93 -0.68
N GLN A 37 3.87 2.47 -1.16
CA GLN A 37 4.39 1.15 -0.82
C GLN A 37 5.92 1.15 -0.80
N ARG A 38 6.48 0.37 0.12
CA ARG A 38 7.90 0.06 0.20
C ARG A 38 8.06 -1.45 0.25
N HIS A 39 8.80 -2.00 -0.72
CA HIS A 39 9.08 -3.43 -0.78
C HIS A 39 10.59 -3.64 -0.79
N ALA A 40 11.11 -4.22 0.29
CA ALA A 40 12.47 -4.76 0.32
C ALA A 40 12.43 -6.15 -0.32
N LEU A 41 13.29 -6.37 -1.31
CA LEU A 41 13.38 -7.62 -2.06
C LEU A 41 14.84 -8.03 -2.14
N ASP A 42 15.13 -9.27 -1.77
CA ASP A 42 16.47 -9.82 -1.95
C ASP A 42 16.72 -10.07 -3.46
N GLN A 43 17.95 -9.83 -3.91
CA GLN A 43 18.38 -10.00 -5.31
C GLN A 43 17.49 -9.29 -6.36
N PHE A 44 17.02 -8.07 -6.06
CA PHE A 44 16.20 -7.29 -6.98
C PHE A 44 17.00 -6.86 -8.23
N CYS A 45 16.54 -7.25 -9.42
CA CYS A 45 17.25 -6.93 -10.67
C CYS A 45 16.80 -5.59 -11.29
N GLN A 46 15.50 -5.44 -11.57
CA GLN A 46 14.95 -4.26 -12.22
C GLN A 46 13.42 -4.19 -12.06
N LEU A 47 12.89 -2.97 -11.95
CA LEU A 47 11.46 -2.69 -12.16
C LEU A 47 11.33 -1.68 -13.29
N LEU A 48 10.52 -2.03 -14.28
CA LEU A 48 10.12 -1.15 -15.37
C LEU A 48 8.60 -1.19 -15.48
N TRP A 49 8.00 -0.01 -15.67
CA TRP A 49 6.59 0.06 -16.01
C TRP A 49 6.36 -0.47 -17.41
N ARG A 50 5.31 -1.29 -17.58
CA ARG A 50 4.90 -1.75 -18.90
C ARG A 50 4.49 -0.54 -19.75
N PRO A 51 5.04 -0.38 -20.98
CA PRO A 51 4.59 0.68 -21.88
C PRO A 51 3.09 0.61 -22.09
N ARG A 52 2.41 1.76 -22.00
CA ARG A 52 0.96 1.82 -22.15
C ARG A 52 0.61 1.61 -23.64
N PRO A 53 -0.22 0.61 -24.01
CA PRO A 53 -0.65 0.41 -25.38
C PRO A 53 -1.43 1.62 -25.92
N PRO A 54 -1.51 1.80 -27.25
CA PRO A 54 -2.26 2.89 -27.86
C PRO A 54 -3.72 2.86 -27.43
N SER A 55 -4.31 4.04 -27.22
CA SER A 55 -5.70 4.14 -26.79
C SER A 55 -6.64 3.66 -27.88
N LEU A 56 -7.59 2.81 -27.53
CA LEU A 56 -8.70 2.39 -28.41
C LEU A 56 -9.76 3.48 -28.62
N LEU A 57 -9.58 4.65 -27.98
CA LEU A 57 -10.54 5.75 -28.00
C LEU A 57 -10.38 6.56 -29.27
N THR A 58 -11.51 6.97 -29.86
CA THR A 58 -11.50 7.90 -30.98
C THR A 58 -11.21 9.33 -30.51
N ASP A 59 -10.78 10.20 -31.42
CA ASP A 59 -10.53 11.61 -31.08
C ASP A 59 -11.79 12.34 -30.59
N ALA A 60 -12.97 11.91 -31.04
CA ALA A 60 -14.25 12.42 -30.56
C ALA A 60 -14.49 12.06 -29.10
N ASP A 61 -14.22 10.80 -28.71
CA ASP A 61 -14.35 10.34 -27.34
C ASP A 61 -13.38 11.06 -26.40
N ILE A 62 -12.14 11.27 -26.84
CA ILE A 62 -11.13 12.00 -26.07
C ILE A 62 -11.58 13.44 -25.83
N LYS A 63 -12.19 14.11 -26.82
CA LYS A 63 -12.74 15.47 -26.66
C LYS A 63 -13.90 15.49 -25.67
N ASN A 64 -14.80 14.53 -25.73
CA ASN A 64 -15.93 14.43 -24.80
C ASN A 64 -15.46 14.17 -23.36
N ILE A 65 -14.50 13.26 -23.16
CA ILE A 65 -13.91 12.97 -21.84
C ILE A 65 -13.21 14.20 -21.27
N LYS A 66 -12.49 14.98 -22.09
CA LYS A 66 -11.85 16.22 -21.66
C LYS A 66 -12.84 17.28 -21.20
N LYS A 67 -14.00 17.40 -21.87
CA LYS A 67 -15.06 18.33 -21.49
C LYS A 67 -15.69 17.95 -20.15
N ASP A 68 -15.99 16.67 -19.96
CA ASP A 68 -16.72 16.16 -18.79
C ASP A 68 -15.82 15.56 -17.70
N ILE A 69 -14.53 15.93 -17.66
CA ILE A 69 -13.54 15.27 -16.80
C ILE A 69 -13.93 15.28 -15.32
N LYS A 70 -14.56 16.37 -14.83
CA LYS A 70 -15.02 16.50 -13.44
C LYS A 70 -16.15 15.53 -13.10
N LYS A 71 -17.04 15.25 -14.05
CA LYS A 71 -18.14 14.28 -13.87
C LYS A 71 -17.57 12.87 -13.74
N PHE A 72 -16.66 12.50 -14.64
CA PHE A 72 -15.99 11.22 -14.61
C PHE A 72 -15.16 11.06 -13.34
N GLN A 73 -14.39 12.08 -12.95
CA GLN A 73 -13.60 12.06 -11.72
C GLN A 73 -14.46 11.72 -10.50
N ARG A 74 -15.57 12.44 -10.28
CA ARG A 74 -16.47 12.18 -9.14
C ARG A 74 -17.05 10.77 -9.18
N MET A 75 -17.50 10.31 -10.35
CA MET A 75 -18.06 8.97 -10.52
C MET A 75 -17.04 7.88 -10.19
N PHE A 76 -15.79 8.01 -10.66
CA PHE A 76 -14.73 7.05 -10.39
C PHE A 76 -14.28 7.09 -8.92
N GLU A 77 -14.16 8.28 -8.32
CA GLU A 77 -13.85 8.41 -6.88
C GLU A 77 -14.87 7.70 -5.99
N ILE A 78 -16.18 7.86 -6.28
CA ILE A 78 -17.24 7.17 -5.54
C ILE A 78 -17.13 5.65 -5.75
N LYS A 79 -16.95 5.20 -7.00
CA LYS A 79 -16.86 3.76 -7.32
C LYS A 79 -15.63 3.12 -6.67
N ASP A 80 -14.49 3.79 -6.67
CA ASP A 80 -13.25 3.31 -6.06
C ASP A 80 -13.38 3.24 -4.54
N ARG A 81 -13.96 4.27 -3.90
CA ARG A 81 -14.24 4.26 -2.46
C ARG A 81 -15.15 3.10 -2.07
N MET A 82 -16.21 2.85 -2.84
CA MET A 82 -17.14 1.74 -2.62
C MET A 82 -16.45 0.38 -2.78
N SER A 83 -15.64 0.21 -3.84
CA SER A 83 -14.88 -1.03 -4.10
C SER A 83 -13.90 -1.36 -2.97
N GLN A 84 -13.11 -0.37 -2.52
CA GLN A 84 -12.16 -0.53 -1.41
C GLN A 84 -12.87 -0.98 -0.12
N SER A 85 -14.06 -0.42 0.16
CA SER A 85 -14.82 -0.79 1.35
C SER A 85 -15.35 -2.23 1.31
N ARG A 86 -15.77 -2.73 0.14
CA ARG A 86 -16.40 -4.05 -0.01
C ARG A 86 -15.39 -5.18 0.01
N ALA A 87 -14.29 -5.06 -0.74
CA ALA A 87 -13.24 -6.09 -0.79
C ALA A 87 -12.52 -6.27 0.55
N SER A 88 -12.47 -5.20 1.36
CA SER A 88 -11.71 -5.17 2.61
C SER A 88 -12.51 -5.64 3.82
N LYS A 89 -13.84 -5.41 3.87
CA LYS A 89 -14.61 -5.53 5.11
C LYS A 89 -14.60 -6.94 5.70
N GLU A 90 -14.97 -7.95 4.93
CA GLU A 90 -15.10 -9.33 5.43
C GLU A 90 -13.75 -9.94 5.83
N LEU A 91 -12.72 -9.75 4.99
CA LEU A 91 -11.37 -10.24 5.26
C LEU A 91 -10.74 -9.53 6.47
N ILE A 92 -10.91 -8.21 6.57
CA ILE A 92 -10.39 -7.42 7.68
C ILE A 92 -11.14 -7.76 8.97
N GLU A 93 -12.46 -7.93 8.93
CA GLU A 93 -13.24 -8.30 10.12
C GLU A 93 -12.83 -9.66 10.66
N ARG A 94 -12.61 -10.65 9.78
CA ARG A 94 -12.05 -11.96 10.17
C ARG A 94 -10.67 -11.83 10.81
N ARG A 95 -9.78 -11.01 10.25
CA ARG A 95 -8.44 -10.75 10.81
C ARG A 95 -8.53 -10.02 12.15
N ARG A 96 -9.40 -9.02 12.28
CA ARG A 96 -9.63 -8.24 13.50
C ARG A 96 -10.18 -9.11 14.63
N ARG A 97 -11.11 -10.02 14.34
CA ARG A 97 -11.64 -10.96 15.33
C ARG A 97 -10.53 -11.83 15.91
N LYS A 98 -9.76 -12.51 15.05
CA LYS A 98 -8.61 -13.32 15.47
C LYS A 98 -7.58 -12.53 16.28
N MET A 99 -7.29 -11.30 15.87
CA MET A 99 -6.35 -10.42 16.59
C MET A 99 -6.88 -10.04 17.97
N LYS A 100 -8.17 -9.70 18.07
CA LYS A 100 -8.83 -9.35 19.34
C LYS A 100 -8.84 -10.53 20.30
N ASP A 101 -9.14 -11.73 19.82
CA ASP A 101 -9.15 -12.95 20.63
C ASP A 101 -7.74 -13.23 21.19
N PHE A 102 -6.72 -13.10 20.35
CA PHE A 102 -5.31 -13.26 20.77
C PHE A 102 -4.87 -12.19 21.77
N GLN A 103 -5.22 -10.91 21.53
CA GLN A 103 -4.91 -9.82 22.45
C GLN A 103 -5.59 -10.02 23.81
N GLY A 104 -6.86 -10.45 23.82
CA GLY A 104 -7.58 -10.76 25.06
C GLY A 104 -6.95 -11.89 25.85
N TYR A 105 -6.57 -12.98 25.18
CA TYR A 105 -5.82 -14.08 25.81
C TYR A 105 -4.49 -13.60 26.42
N ARG A 106 -3.71 -12.83 25.65
CA ARG A 106 -2.42 -12.32 26.12
C ARG A 106 -2.58 -11.37 27.31
N GLN A 107 -3.57 -10.49 27.27
CA GLN A 107 -3.87 -9.57 28.38
C GLN A 107 -4.23 -10.35 29.65
N LYS A 108 -5.10 -11.36 29.53
CA LYS A 108 -5.46 -12.22 30.67
C LYS A 108 -4.23 -12.89 31.27
N LYS A 109 -3.36 -13.47 30.44
CA LYS A 109 -2.14 -14.13 30.90
C LYS A 109 -1.13 -13.16 31.53
N ASN A 110 -0.98 -11.97 30.97
CA ASN A 110 -0.14 -10.94 31.57
C ASN A 110 -0.67 -10.49 32.94
N ASN A 111 -1.99 -10.35 33.09
CA ASN A 111 -2.59 -9.99 34.37
C ASN A 111 -2.43 -11.10 35.41
N GLU A 112 -2.62 -12.37 35.02
CA GLU A 112 -2.37 -13.54 35.89
C GLU A 112 -0.90 -13.58 36.34
N PHE A 113 0.04 -13.33 35.42
CA PHE A 113 1.46 -13.27 35.74
C PHE A 113 1.80 -12.11 36.67
N ALA A 114 1.31 -10.91 36.41
CA ALA A 114 1.55 -9.73 37.26
C ALA A 114 0.95 -9.90 38.66
N ALA A 115 -0.22 -10.56 38.79
CA ALA A 115 -0.82 -10.88 40.07
C ALA A 115 0.00 -11.93 40.84
N ALA A 116 0.53 -12.95 40.14
CA ALA A 116 1.43 -13.94 40.73
C ALA A 116 2.78 -13.33 41.15
N GLU A 117 3.33 -12.40 40.36
CA GLU A 117 4.56 -11.68 40.67
C GLU A 117 4.38 -10.72 41.86
N GLY A 118 3.25 -10.01 41.92
CA GLY A 118 2.89 -9.19 43.09
C GLY A 118 2.67 -10.00 44.37
N ALA A 119 2.10 -11.20 44.25
CA ALA A 119 1.97 -12.14 45.37
C ALA A 119 3.32 -12.74 45.80
N ALA A 120 4.25 -12.95 44.86
CA ALA A 120 5.60 -13.45 45.14
C ALA A 120 6.54 -12.38 45.74
N LEU A 121 6.30 -11.09 45.46
CA LEU A 121 7.09 -9.97 45.97
C LEU A 121 6.60 -9.40 47.32
N GLY A 122 5.50 -9.91 47.88
CA GLY A 122 5.16 -9.75 49.30
C GLY A 122 5.08 -8.30 49.83
N ILE A 123 4.55 -7.35 49.06
CA ILE A 123 4.27 -6.00 49.56
C ILE A 123 2.81 -5.94 50.00
N THR A 124 2.57 -6.35 51.26
CA THR A 124 1.46 -5.89 52.10
C THR A 124 2.02 -5.01 53.19
#